data_AF-A0A6F9JAP2-F1
#
_entry.id   AF-A0A6F9JAP2-F1
#
_cell.length_a   1.000
_cell.length_b   1.000
_cell.length_c   1.000
_cell.angle_alpha   90.00
_cell.angle_beta   90.00
_cell.angle_gamma   90.00
#
_symmetry.space_group_name_H-M   'P 1'
#
loop_
_entity.id
_entity.type
_entity.pdbx_description
1 polymer ?
#
loop_
_entity_poly.entity_id
_entity_poly.type
_entity_poly.pdbx_seq_one_letter_code
_entity_poly.pdbx_strand_id
1 'polypeptide(L)'
;MQLDKNQLKEAQELLSKLDRIYSEKAANEALKKAREEKLKFEVAHACDLKNKAGEILSNKVKMPLLLSLINELYREKANKKAEDYELMEQYRLALKRSEISKDIVQGYINALDEVESSSKAIKEAFLDVTLLDKDVIDAINIIAKERYKEVKEDKMLEAGFEVKPAKDKTEILELKNELENILK
;
A
#
# COMPACT_ATOMS: atom_id res chain seq x y z
N MET A 1 27.75 10.25 -18.02
CA MET A 1 27.58 8.93 -18.66
C MET A 1 26.68 9.10 -19.87
N GLN A 2 27.02 8.54 -21.04
CA GLN A 2 26.21 8.72 -22.25
C GLN A 2 25.67 7.34 -22.65
N LEU A 3 24.36 7.16 -22.50
CA LEU A 3 23.64 5.94 -22.89
C LEU A 3 23.54 5.86 -24.41
N ASP A 4 23.66 4.65 -24.96
CA ASP A 4 23.36 4.44 -26.36
C ASP A 4 21.84 4.42 -26.63
N LYS A 5 21.44 4.36 -27.90
CA LYS A 5 20.02 4.40 -28.30
C LYS A 5 19.19 3.24 -27.72
N ASN A 6 19.76 2.05 -27.61
CA ASN A 6 19.06 0.88 -27.10
C ASN A 6 18.94 0.96 -25.57
N GLN A 7 19.99 1.41 -24.89
CA GLN A 7 19.96 1.67 -23.45
C GLN A 7 18.97 2.78 -23.09
N LEU A 8 18.93 3.88 -23.85
CA LEU A 8 17.93 4.94 -23.66
C LEU A 8 16.50 4.41 -23.79
N LYS A 9 16.25 3.58 -24.80
CA LYS A 9 14.95 2.97 -25.02
C LYS A 9 14.55 2.04 -23.87
N GLU A 10 15.43 1.14 -23.44
CA GLU A 10 15.16 0.22 -22.32
C GLU A 10 14.95 0.99 -21.00
N ALA A 11 15.69 2.08 -20.77
CA ALA A 11 15.51 2.97 -19.63
C ALA A 11 14.14 3.65 -19.62
N GLN A 12 13.68 4.17 -20.77
CA GLN A 12 12.36 4.77 -20.92
C GLN A 12 11.22 3.75 -20.72
N GLU A 13 11.38 2.54 -21.26
CA GLU A 13 10.41 1.45 -21.10
C GLU A 13 10.32 1.00 -19.63
N LEU A 14 11.46 0.85 -18.95
CA LEU A 14 11.50 0.52 -17.53
C LEU A 14 10.82 1.60 -16.68
N LEU A 15 11.17 2.87 -16.88
CA LEU A 15 10.58 3.98 -16.13
C LEU A 15 9.07 4.06 -16.35
N SER A 16 8.61 3.94 -17.59
CA SER A 16 7.16 3.95 -17.91
C SER A 16 6.42 2.77 -17.27
N LYS A 17 7.04 1.57 -17.26
CA LYS A 17 6.48 0.39 -16.61
C LYS A 17 6.38 0.59 -15.10
N LEU A 18 7.43 1.14 -14.48
CA LEU A 18 7.45 1.44 -13.05
C LEU A 18 6.40 2.51 -12.68
N ASP A 19 6.30 3.60 -13.44
CA ASP A 19 5.32 4.66 -13.21
C ASP A 19 3.89 4.11 -13.22
N ARG A 20 3.56 3.22 -14.17
CA ARG A 20 2.26 2.54 -14.20
C ARG A 20 2.03 1.69 -12.95
N ILE A 21 2.98 0.81 -12.61
CA ILE A 21 2.83 -0.09 -11.46
C ILE A 21 2.74 0.70 -10.15
N TYR A 22 3.52 1.78 -10.01
CA TYR A 22 3.48 2.65 -8.85
C TYR A 22 2.16 3.43 -8.73
N SER A 23 1.60 3.88 -9.85
CA SER A 23 0.26 4.50 -9.88
C SER A 23 -0.84 3.51 -9.46
N GLU A 24 -0.82 2.29 -10.00
CA GLU A 24 -1.74 1.22 -9.60
C GLU A 24 -1.59 0.89 -8.11
N LYS A 25 -0.35 0.78 -7.63
CA LYS A 25 -0.05 0.55 -6.22
C LYS A 25 -0.61 1.68 -5.33
N ALA A 26 -0.42 2.94 -5.71
CA ALA A 26 -0.91 4.09 -4.95
C ALA A 26 -2.44 4.07 -4.83
N ALA A 27 -3.14 3.79 -5.92
CA ALA A 27 -4.60 3.64 -5.92
C ALA A 27 -5.05 2.48 -5.01
N ASN A 28 -4.36 1.34 -5.10
CA ASN A 28 -4.65 0.17 -4.26
C ASN A 28 -4.37 0.43 -2.77
N GLU A 29 -3.33 1.19 -2.42
CA GLU A 29 -3.05 1.58 -1.04
C GLU A 29 -4.12 2.52 -0.47
N ALA A 30 -4.61 3.47 -1.26
CA ALA A 30 -5.72 4.35 -0.86
C ALA A 30 -7.02 3.55 -0.66
N LEU A 31 -7.34 2.65 -1.59
CA LEU A 31 -8.49 1.75 -1.49
C LEU A 31 -8.40 0.82 -0.28
N LYS A 32 -7.20 0.26 -0.02
CA LYS A 32 -6.93 -0.55 1.17
C LYS A 32 -7.20 0.25 2.43
N LYS A 33 -6.72 1.50 2.52
CA LYS A 33 -6.94 2.37 3.69
C LYS A 33 -8.43 2.64 3.92
N ALA A 34 -9.19 2.94 2.87
CA ALA A 34 -10.64 3.13 2.97
C ALA A 34 -11.38 1.89 3.46
N ARG A 35 -11.01 0.71 2.94
CA ARG A 35 -11.58 -0.57 3.38
C ARG A 35 -11.19 -0.91 4.81
N GLU A 36 -9.97 -0.58 5.22
CA GLU A 36 -9.49 -0.75 6.59
C GLU A 36 -10.31 0.10 7.58
N GLU A 37 -10.56 1.37 7.28
CA GLU A 37 -11.38 2.24 8.15
C GLU A 37 -12.81 1.73 8.27
N LYS A 38 -13.41 1.26 7.16
CA LYS A 38 -14.74 0.64 7.20
C LYS A 38 -14.74 -0.62 8.07
N LEU A 39 -13.74 -1.48 7.91
CA LEU A 39 -13.61 -2.70 8.70
C LEU A 39 -13.42 -2.39 10.19
N LYS A 40 -12.59 -1.40 10.54
CA LYS A 40 -12.42 -0.95 11.93
C LYS A 40 -13.74 -0.47 12.53
N PHE A 41 -14.52 0.28 11.77
CA PHE A 41 -15.82 0.75 12.23
C PHE A 41 -16.77 -0.41 12.55
N GLU A 42 -16.90 -1.38 11.63
CA GLU A 42 -17.77 -2.56 11.83
C GLU A 42 -17.32 -3.41 13.01
N VAL A 43 -16.01 -3.66 13.15
CA VAL A 43 -15.45 -4.40 14.29
C VAL A 43 -15.71 -3.66 15.59
N ALA A 44 -15.50 -2.35 15.63
CA ALA A 44 -15.76 -1.54 16.81
C ALA A 44 -17.26 -1.55 17.19
N HIS A 45 -18.14 -1.48 16.20
CA HIS A 45 -19.58 -1.59 16.41
C HIS A 45 -19.98 -2.97 16.95
N ALA A 46 -19.53 -4.06 16.31
CA ALA A 46 -19.82 -5.43 16.73
C ALA A 46 -19.30 -5.74 18.14
N CYS A 47 -18.13 -5.23 18.50
CA CYS A 47 -17.52 -5.42 19.82
C CYS A 47 -17.94 -4.38 20.86
N ASP A 48 -18.96 -3.55 20.58
CA ASP A 48 -19.45 -2.48 21.45
C ASP A 48 -18.36 -1.51 21.96
N LEU A 49 -17.34 -1.25 21.12
CA LEU A 49 -16.27 -0.31 21.40
C LEU A 49 -16.77 1.13 21.17
N LYS A 50 -17.40 1.70 22.19
CA LYS A 50 -17.95 3.06 22.16
C LYS A 50 -17.52 3.91 23.35
N ASN A 51 -17.60 5.23 23.22
CA ASN A 51 -17.40 6.15 24.32
C ASN A 51 -18.67 6.27 25.20
N LYS A 52 -18.60 7.08 26.27
CA LYS A 52 -19.74 7.31 27.18
C LYS A 52 -20.95 7.98 26.50
N ALA A 53 -20.74 8.67 25.38
CA ALA A 53 -21.81 9.28 24.59
C ALA A 53 -22.42 8.30 23.57
N GLY A 54 -21.91 7.07 23.48
CA GLY A 54 -22.38 6.05 22.55
C GLY A 54 -21.71 6.09 21.16
N GLU A 55 -20.71 6.94 20.94
CA GLU A 55 -20.02 7.05 19.66
C GLU A 55 -19.01 5.92 19.49
N ILE A 56 -19.01 5.30 18.31
CA ILE A 56 -18.11 4.18 17.97
C ILE A 56 -16.65 4.64 17.90
N LEU A 57 -15.76 3.88 18.54
CA LEU A 57 -14.33 4.13 18.64
C LEU A 57 -13.52 3.21 17.72
N SER A 58 -13.65 3.38 16.40
CA SER A 58 -12.92 2.58 15.39
C SER A 58 -11.40 2.64 15.56
N ASN A 59 -10.86 3.76 16.04
CA ASN A 59 -9.44 3.96 16.33
C ASN A 59 -8.90 3.07 17.47
N LYS A 60 -9.77 2.44 18.27
CA LYS A 60 -9.38 1.47 19.31
C LYS A 60 -9.22 0.05 18.78
N VAL A 61 -9.58 -0.21 17.53
CA VAL A 61 -9.42 -1.53 16.92
C VAL A 61 -7.95 -1.83 16.66
N LYS A 62 -7.44 -2.90 17.28
CA LYS A 62 -6.06 -3.37 17.06
C LYS A 62 -5.98 -4.16 15.76
N MET A 63 -5.77 -3.46 14.64
CA MET A 63 -5.57 -4.07 13.32
C MET A 63 -4.58 -5.24 13.29
N PRO A 64 -3.44 -5.20 14.01
CA PRO A 64 -2.50 -6.31 13.97
C PRO A 64 -3.04 -7.62 14.57
N LEU A 65 -4.04 -7.57 15.46
CA LEU A 65 -4.74 -8.77 15.99
C LEU A 65 -5.84 -9.21 15.03
N LEU A 66 -6.63 -8.24 14.54
CA LEU A 66 -7.69 -8.51 13.56
C LEU A 66 -7.13 -9.16 12.29
N LEU A 67 -6.00 -8.66 11.78
CA LEU A 67 -5.33 -9.24 10.62
C LEU A 67 -4.84 -10.67 10.88
N SER A 68 -4.34 -10.97 12.08
CA SER A 68 -3.96 -12.34 12.46
C SER A 68 -5.16 -13.28 12.42
N LEU A 69 -6.31 -12.84 12.92
CA LEU A 69 -7.56 -13.62 12.87
C LEU A 69 -8.10 -13.77 11.44
N ILE A 70 -8.07 -12.71 10.64
CA ILE A 70 -8.48 -12.80 9.23
C ILE A 70 -7.62 -13.83 8.49
N ASN A 71 -6.31 -13.79 8.70
CA ASN A 71 -5.38 -14.75 8.11
C ASN A 71 -5.66 -16.19 8.59
N GLU A 72 -5.99 -16.38 9.86
CA GLU A 72 -6.36 -17.69 10.41
C GLU A 72 -7.67 -18.22 9.82
N LEU A 73 -8.71 -17.40 9.81
CA LEU A 73 -10.07 -17.79 9.45
C LEU A 73 -10.30 -17.89 7.94
N TYR A 74 -9.59 -17.08 7.14
CA TYR A 74 -9.85 -16.94 5.70
C TYR A 74 -8.66 -17.33 4.81
N ARG A 75 -7.46 -17.48 5.38
CA ARG A 75 -6.25 -17.85 4.63
C ARG A 75 -5.50 -19.06 5.20
N GLU A 76 -6.08 -19.74 6.18
CA GLU A 76 -5.52 -20.94 6.83
C GLU A 76 -4.09 -20.74 7.38
N LYS A 77 -3.73 -19.51 7.76
CA LYS A 77 -2.41 -19.19 8.31
C LYS A 77 -2.41 -19.27 9.84
N ALA A 78 -1.36 -19.86 10.41
CA ALA A 78 -1.22 -19.96 11.86
C ALA A 78 -1.22 -18.58 12.55
N ASN A 79 -2.01 -18.46 13.62
CA ASN A 79 -2.10 -17.23 14.41
C ASN A 79 -0.98 -17.16 15.43
N LYS A 80 0.00 -16.28 15.17
CA LYS A 80 1.19 -16.09 16.02
C LYS A 80 0.98 -15.11 17.18
N LYS A 81 -0.24 -14.58 17.39
CA LYS A 81 -0.49 -13.49 18.36
C LYS A 81 -1.39 -13.88 19.52
N ALA A 82 -1.68 -15.17 19.71
CA ALA A 82 -2.70 -15.71 20.62
C ALA A 82 -2.59 -15.30 22.11
N GLU A 83 -1.57 -14.54 22.51
CA GLU A 83 -1.34 -14.06 23.88
C GLU A 83 -2.34 -12.99 24.35
N ASP A 84 -2.94 -12.21 23.44
CA ASP A 84 -4.01 -11.23 23.75
C ASP A 84 -5.43 -11.90 23.74
N TYR A 85 -5.60 -12.99 24.51
CA TYR A 85 -6.70 -13.97 24.34
C TYR A 85 -8.11 -13.36 24.35
N GLU A 86 -8.43 -12.47 25.28
CA GLU A 86 -9.79 -11.95 25.47
C GLU A 86 -10.25 -11.04 24.32
N LEU A 87 -9.43 -10.05 23.93
CA LEU A 87 -9.73 -9.17 22.81
C LEU A 87 -9.75 -9.92 21.47
N MET A 88 -8.88 -10.92 21.34
CA MET A 88 -8.82 -11.75 20.14
C MET A 88 -10.06 -12.63 20.00
N GLU A 89 -10.58 -13.17 21.10
CA GLU A 89 -11.82 -13.95 21.06
C GLU A 89 -13.03 -13.06 20.72
N GLN A 90 -13.09 -11.83 21.22
CA GLN A 90 -14.13 -10.87 20.83
C GLN A 90 -14.13 -10.61 19.32
N TYR A 91 -12.96 -10.31 18.73
CA TYR A 91 -12.85 -10.12 17.28
C TYR A 91 -13.18 -11.40 16.49
N ARG A 92 -12.78 -12.56 16.99
CA ARG A 92 -13.08 -13.86 16.36
C ARG A 92 -14.58 -14.10 16.32
N LEU A 93 -15.29 -13.85 17.42
CA LEU A 93 -16.73 -13.99 17.51
C LEU A 93 -17.44 -13.03 16.55
N ALA A 94 -17.05 -11.75 16.51
CA ALA A 94 -17.60 -10.76 15.59
C ALA A 94 -17.45 -11.20 14.11
N LEU A 95 -16.28 -11.74 13.74
CA LEU A 95 -16.02 -12.25 12.39
C LEU A 95 -16.81 -13.52 12.06
N LYS A 96 -16.98 -14.45 13.02
CA LYS A 96 -17.66 -15.73 12.79
C LYS A 96 -19.19 -15.62 12.82
N ARG A 97 -19.74 -14.75 13.66
CA ARG A 97 -21.19 -14.59 13.86
C ARG A 97 -21.86 -13.74 12.78
N SER A 98 -21.11 -13.33 11.74
CA SER A 98 -21.58 -12.43 10.68
C SER A 98 -22.09 -11.08 11.19
N GLU A 99 -21.60 -10.65 12.37
CA GLU A 99 -21.80 -9.29 12.89
C GLU A 99 -21.02 -8.26 12.07
N ILE A 100 -20.01 -8.72 11.31
CA ILE A 100 -19.28 -7.98 10.31
C ILE A 100 -19.63 -8.55 8.93
N SER A 101 -19.98 -7.68 7.97
CA SER A 101 -20.27 -8.11 6.59
C SER A 101 -19.08 -8.82 5.95
N LYS A 102 -19.33 -10.01 5.38
CA LYS A 102 -18.31 -10.80 4.64
C LYS A 102 -17.73 -10.03 3.47
N ASP A 103 -18.52 -9.20 2.79
CA ASP A 103 -18.06 -8.40 1.65
C ASP A 103 -17.03 -7.34 2.08
N ILE A 104 -17.16 -6.82 3.31
CA ILE A 104 -16.19 -5.87 3.88
C ILE A 104 -14.87 -6.58 4.16
N VAL A 105 -14.92 -7.78 4.76
CA VAL A 105 -13.73 -8.58 5.05
C VAL A 105 -13.04 -9.00 3.75
N GLN A 106 -13.80 -9.51 2.77
CA GLN A 106 -13.27 -9.93 1.47
C GLN A 106 -12.72 -8.74 0.68
N GLY A 107 -13.41 -7.60 0.71
CA GLY A 107 -12.91 -6.37 0.11
C GLY A 107 -11.55 -5.98 0.69
N TYR A 108 -11.40 -6.00 2.02
CA TYR A 108 -10.11 -5.71 2.65
C TYR A 108 -9.02 -6.72 2.26
N ILE A 109 -9.34 -8.01 2.24
CA ILE A 109 -8.44 -9.09 1.78
C ILE A 109 -7.96 -8.83 0.35
N ASN A 110 -8.87 -8.54 -0.58
CA ASN A 110 -8.52 -8.29 -1.98
C ASN A 110 -7.61 -7.06 -2.11
N ALA A 111 -7.88 -5.99 -1.37
CA ALA A 111 -7.04 -4.79 -1.41
C ALA A 111 -5.62 -5.05 -0.86
N LEU A 112 -5.48 -5.93 0.14
CA LEU A 112 -4.16 -6.37 0.60
C LEU A 112 -3.40 -7.11 -0.49
N ASP A 113 -4.07 -8.04 -1.18
CA ASP A 113 -3.45 -8.89 -2.19
C ASP A 113 -3.01 -8.07 -3.42
N GLU A 114 -3.79 -7.05 -3.82
CA GLU A 114 -3.43 -6.13 -4.91
C GLU A 114 -2.17 -5.30 -4.60
N VAL A 115 -2.03 -4.82 -3.35
CA VAL A 115 -0.83 -4.09 -2.91
C VAL A 115 0.40 -5.00 -2.87
N GLU A 116 0.22 -6.25 -2.42
CA GLU A 116 1.28 -7.27 -2.45
C GLU A 116 1.68 -7.64 -3.88
N SER A 117 0.71 -7.82 -4.77
CA SER A 117 0.90 -8.10 -6.20
C SER A 117 1.71 -6.98 -6.87
N SER A 118 1.32 -5.72 -6.66
CA SER A 118 2.05 -4.55 -7.19
C SER A 118 3.51 -4.53 -6.71
N SER A 119 3.75 -4.94 -5.46
CA SER A 119 5.10 -5.00 -4.90
C SER A 119 5.97 -6.12 -5.50
N LYS A 120 5.36 -7.21 -5.98
CA LYS A 120 6.05 -8.26 -6.76
C LYS A 120 6.32 -7.77 -8.18
N ALA A 121 5.33 -7.17 -8.84
CA ALA A 121 5.46 -6.61 -10.18
C ALA A 121 6.59 -5.58 -10.29
N ILE A 122 6.82 -4.75 -9.26
CA ILE A 122 7.98 -3.83 -9.21
C ILE A 122 9.29 -4.61 -9.26
N LYS A 123 9.43 -5.70 -8.50
CA LYS A 123 10.65 -6.50 -8.48
C LYS A 123 10.88 -7.18 -9.83
N GLU A 124 9.82 -7.71 -10.42
CA GLU A 124 9.85 -8.36 -11.73
C GLU A 124 10.22 -7.37 -12.84
N ALA A 125 9.75 -6.11 -12.77
CA ALA A 125 10.10 -5.09 -13.76
C ALA A 125 11.61 -4.87 -13.91
N PHE A 126 12.38 -5.03 -12.83
CA PHE A 126 13.84 -4.92 -12.88
C PHE A 126 14.54 -6.18 -13.40
N LEU A 127 13.89 -7.35 -13.38
CA LEU A 127 14.46 -8.59 -13.91
C LEU A 127 14.45 -8.65 -15.44
N ASP A 128 13.54 -7.88 -16.06
CA ASP A 128 13.39 -7.81 -17.52
C ASP A 128 14.46 -6.92 -18.19
N VAL A 129 15.30 -6.25 -17.40
CA VAL A 129 16.31 -5.30 -17.88
C VAL A 129 17.59 -6.04 -18.25
N THR A 130 18.13 -5.77 -19.44
CA THR A 130 19.26 -6.53 -20.01
C THR A 130 20.44 -5.68 -20.46
N LEU A 131 20.24 -4.40 -20.78
CA LEU A 131 21.25 -3.50 -21.35
C LEU A 131 21.70 -2.38 -20.39
N LEU A 132 20.93 -2.14 -19.31
CA LEU A 132 21.26 -1.11 -18.32
C LEU A 132 22.23 -1.64 -17.27
N ASP A 133 23.24 -0.83 -16.95
CA ASP A 133 24.06 -1.07 -15.78
C ASP A 133 23.31 -0.74 -14.48
N LYS A 134 23.94 -1.11 -13.37
CA LYS A 134 23.36 -0.94 -12.04
C LYS A 134 23.11 0.53 -11.69
N ASP A 135 23.99 1.45 -12.09
CA ASP A 135 23.89 2.86 -11.72
C ASP A 135 22.70 3.51 -12.43
N VAL A 136 22.44 3.13 -13.70
CA VAL A 136 21.23 3.55 -14.43
C VAL A 136 19.97 2.99 -13.78
N ILE A 137 19.96 1.70 -13.43
CA ILE A 137 18.82 1.04 -12.78
C ILE A 137 18.50 1.73 -11.44
N ASP A 138 19.52 2.02 -10.65
CA ASP A 138 19.38 2.69 -9.35
C ASP A 138 18.86 4.12 -9.54
N ALA A 139 19.33 4.87 -10.54
CA ALA A 139 18.81 6.20 -10.87
C ALA A 139 17.33 6.16 -11.28
N ILE A 140 16.93 5.24 -12.15
CA ILE A 140 15.53 5.05 -12.56
C ILE A 140 14.64 4.69 -11.35
N ASN A 141 15.12 3.80 -10.48
CA ASN A 141 14.41 3.40 -9.27
C ASN A 141 14.19 4.59 -8.31
N ILE A 142 15.18 5.49 -8.19
CA ILE A 142 15.04 6.73 -7.42
C ILE A 142 13.93 7.59 -8.03
N ILE A 143 13.99 7.90 -9.33
CA ILE A 143 12.98 8.73 -10.02
C ILE A 143 11.58 8.15 -9.82
N ALA A 144 11.41 6.86 -10.11
CA ALA A 144 10.10 6.20 -10.02
C ALA A 144 9.54 6.21 -8.58
N LYS A 145 10.40 6.02 -7.56
CA LYS A 145 9.99 6.09 -6.14
C LYS A 145 9.58 7.48 -5.70
N GLU A 146 10.05 8.53 -6.36
CA GLU A 146 9.69 9.90 -6.04
C GLU A 146 8.39 10.32 -6.69
N ARG A 147 8.24 10.02 -7.99
CA ARG A 147 6.94 10.11 -8.67
C ARG A 147 5.86 9.34 -7.92
N TYR A 148 6.20 8.14 -7.44
CA TYR A 148 5.31 7.37 -6.59
C TYR A 148 4.84 8.11 -5.33
N LYS A 149 5.70 8.89 -4.68
CA LYS A 149 5.31 9.64 -3.48
C LYS A 149 4.27 10.68 -3.82
N GLU A 150 4.52 11.48 -4.86
CA GLU A 150 3.57 12.49 -5.34
C GLU A 150 2.22 11.86 -5.69
N VAL A 151 2.23 10.80 -6.53
CA VAL A 151 1.01 10.09 -6.92
C VAL A 151 0.29 9.47 -5.73
N LYS A 152 1.02 8.95 -4.75
CA LYS A 152 0.42 8.38 -3.53
C LYS A 152 -0.24 9.45 -2.68
N GLU A 153 0.37 10.62 -2.55
CA GLU A 153 -0.22 11.75 -1.83
C GLU A 153 -1.52 12.19 -2.50
N ASP A 154 -1.50 12.35 -3.83
CA ASP A 154 -2.69 12.70 -4.62
C ASP A 154 -3.81 11.67 -4.43
N LYS A 155 -3.51 10.36 -4.57
CA LYS A 155 -4.52 9.30 -4.40
C LYS A 155 -5.09 9.23 -2.99
N MET A 156 -4.29 9.57 -1.97
CA MET A 156 -4.78 9.63 -0.59
C MET A 156 -5.69 10.84 -0.38
N LEU A 157 -5.35 12.01 -0.94
CA LEU A 157 -6.18 13.21 -0.90
C LEU A 157 -7.50 13.01 -1.66
N GLU A 158 -7.45 12.44 -2.87
CA GLU A 158 -8.63 12.06 -3.67
C GLU A 158 -9.58 11.13 -2.89
N ALA A 159 -9.02 10.22 -2.09
CA ALA A 159 -9.77 9.30 -1.23
C ALA A 159 -10.24 9.94 0.10
N GLY A 160 -10.02 11.24 0.30
CA GLY A 160 -10.47 12.00 1.47
C GLY A 160 -9.59 11.85 2.71
N PHE A 161 -8.34 11.41 2.56
CA PHE A 161 -7.40 11.27 3.68
C PHE A 161 -6.46 12.45 3.78
N GLU A 162 -6.18 12.88 5.01
CA GLU A 162 -5.12 13.84 5.29
C GLU A 162 -3.73 13.27 4.98
N VAL A 163 -2.91 14.09 4.34
CA VAL A 163 -1.51 13.82 4.02
C VAL A 163 -0.65 14.89 4.68
N LYS A 164 0.41 14.47 5.38
CA LYS A 164 1.37 15.40 5.96
C LYS A 164 2.35 15.87 4.87
N PRO A 165 2.71 17.16 4.81
CA PRO A 165 3.62 17.65 3.79
C PRO A 165 4.99 16.97 3.88
N ALA A 166 5.57 16.67 2.73
CA ALA A 166 6.90 16.08 2.62
C ALA A 166 7.98 17.04 3.16
N LYS A 167 9.06 16.49 3.74
CA LYS A 167 10.27 17.26 4.09
C LYS A 167 11.00 17.70 2.82
N ASP A 168 11.55 18.91 2.84
CA ASP A 168 12.25 19.55 1.73
C ASP A 168 13.41 18.70 1.18
N LYS A 169 13.56 18.67 -0.15
CA LYS A 169 14.37 17.68 -0.92
C LYS A 169 15.17 18.29 -2.08
N THR A 170 15.57 19.55 -1.94
CA THR A 170 16.21 20.37 -2.99
C THR A 170 17.35 19.69 -3.76
N GLU A 171 18.27 18.97 -3.09
CA GLU A 171 19.42 18.31 -3.76
C GLU A 171 19.02 17.16 -4.69
N ILE A 172 17.92 16.47 -4.37
CA ILE A 172 17.38 15.40 -5.21
C ILE A 172 16.68 16.00 -6.45
N LEU A 173 16.04 17.17 -6.30
CA LEU A 173 15.41 17.90 -7.39
C LEU A 173 16.42 18.37 -8.45
N GLU A 174 17.67 18.62 -8.06
CA GLU A 174 18.76 18.96 -9.00
C GLU A 174 19.16 17.76 -9.87
N LEU A 175 19.40 16.59 -9.24
CA LEU A 175 19.63 15.32 -9.96
C LEU A 175 18.44 14.91 -10.84
N LYS A 176 17.20 15.17 -10.40
CA LYS A 176 15.97 14.97 -11.18
C LYS A 176 15.97 15.81 -12.45
N ASN A 177 16.30 17.10 -12.36
CA ASN A 177 16.31 18.00 -13.53
C ASN A 177 17.34 17.57 -14.57
N GLU A 178 18.51 17.08 -14.14
CA GLU A 178 19.51 16.55 -15.07
C GLU A 178 19.00 15.29 -15.80
N LEU A 179 18.36 14.36 -15.09
CA LEU A 179 17.83 13.13 -15.69
C LEU A 179 16.57 13.36 -16.54
N GLU A 180 15.66 14.24 -16.13
CA GLU A 180 14.46 14.59 -16.91
C GLU A 180 14.81 15.32 -18.20
N ASN A 181 15.90 16.09 -18.22
CA ASN A 181 16.41 16.70 -19.46
C ASN A 181 17.06 15.69 -20.41
N ILE A 182 17.56 14.56 -19.89
CA ILE A 182 18.16 13.49 -20.69
C ILE A 182 17.12 12.51 -21.23
N LEU A 183 16.01 12.30 -20.50
CA LEU A 183 15.00 11.27 -20.80
C LEU A 183 13.77 11.76 -21.57
N LYS A 184 13.67 13.06 -21.87
CA LYS A 184 12.73 13.61 -22.88
C LYS A 184 13.13 13.20 -24.29
#